data_AF-A0A6L3JPW9-F1
#
_entry.id   AF-A0A6L3JPW9-F1
#
_cell.length_a   1.000
_cell.length_b   1.000
_cell.length_c   1.000
_cell.angle_alpha   90.00
_cell.angle_beta   90.00
_cell.angle_gamma   90.00
#
_symmetry.space_group_name_H-M   'P 1'
#
loop_
_entity.id
_entity.type
_entity.pdbx_description
1 polymer ?
#
loop_
_entity_poly.entity_id
_entity_poly.type
_entity_poly.pdbx_seq_one_letter_code
_entity_poly.pdbx_strand_id
1 'polypeptide(L)'
;SNTNYVEVNDGQGIVQTAFTNFVYNWSPNGLGGVTVQGNVNGISMRQDKDGNVYYNYGINGIAVSATVSIVLTGGTNQASVTINPNFSGNTLTMNGYLVPYNESSVFQGTTW
;
A
#
# COMPACT_ATOMS: atom_id res chain seq x y z
N SER A 1 5.87 -15.46 -5.30
CA SER A 1 4.98 -14.49 -5.94
C SER A 1 4.50 -13.49 -4.91
N ASN A 2 5.01 -12.26 -4.95
CA ASN A 2 4.64 -11.20 -4.01
C ASN A 2 3.57 -10.34 -4.68
N THR A 3 2.31 -10.77 -4.63
CA THR A 3 1.21 -10.14 -5.38
C THR A 3 0.45 -9.07 -4.58
N ASN A 4 0.87 -8.79 -3.34
CA ASN A 4 0.29 -7.76 -2.47
C ASN A 4 1.41 -6.93 -1.83
N TYR A 5 1.59 -5.68 -2.27
CA TYR A 5 2.59 -4.76 -1.71
C TYR A 5 2.16 -3.29 -1.88
N VAL A 6 2.75 -2.44 -1.04
CA VAL A 6 2.64 -0.99 -1.14
C VAL A 6 4.05 -0.42 -1.18
N GLU A 7 4.30 0.41 -2.18
CA GLU A 7 5.59 1.05 -2.41
C GLU A 7 5.41 2.55 -2.56
N VAL A 8 6.34 3.32 -1.99
CA VAL A 8 6.50 4.74 -2.28
C VAL A 8 7.96 4.98 -2.61
N ASN A 9 8.22 5.51 -3.80
CA ASN A 9 9.56 5.87 -4.25
C ASN A 9 9.51 7.18 -5.05
N ASP A 10 10.39 8.13 -4.70
CA ASP A 10 10.57 9.42 -5.39
C ASP A 10 9.26 10.18 -5.72
N GLY A 11 8.32 10.22 -4.76
CA GLY A 11 7.03 10.90 -4.94
C GLY A 11 6.00 10.13 -5.79
N GLN A 12 6.33 8.93 -6.26
CA GLN A 12 5.38 7.99 -6.86
C GLN A 12 5.00 6.89 -5.86
N GLY A 13 3.74 6.48 -5.90
CA GLY A 13 3.18 5.45 -5.03
C GLY A 13 2.53 4.35 -5.86
N ILE A 14 2.78 3.10 -5.49
CA ILE A 14 2.18 1.91 -6.08
C ILE A 14 1.51 1.11 -4.97
N VAL A 15 0.24 0.78 -5.17
CA VAL A 15 -0.48 -0.23 -4.39
C VAL A 15 -0.87 -1.33 -5.34
N GLN A 16 -0.29 -2.51 -5.18
CA GLN A 16 -0.66 -3.69 -5.94
C GLN A 16 -1.26 -4.73 -5.01
N THR A 17 -2.44 -5.22 -5.37
CA THR A 17 -3.07 -6.36 -4.71
C THR A 17 -3.62 -7.33 -5.74
N ALA A 18 -3.61 -8.63 -5.44
CA ALA A 18 -4.27 -9.66 -6.25
C ALA A 18 -5.79 -9.75 -6.03
N PHE A 19 -6.36 -8.95 -5.12
CA PHE A 19 -7.80 -8.96 -4.83
C PHE A 19 -8.58 -8.02 -5.76
N THR A 20 -9.59 -8.57 -6.42
CA THR A 20 -10.48 -7.79 -7.30
C THR A 20 -11.35 -6.87 -6.47
N ASN A 21 -11.36 -5.58 -6.81
CA ASN A 21 -12.22 -4.56 -6.18
C ASN A 21 -12.04 -4.39 -4.65
N PHE A 22 -10.88 -4.78 -4.10
CA PHE A 22 -10.64 -4.82 -2.65
C PHE A 22 -11.67 -5.64 -1.86
N VAL A 23 -12.36 -6.56 -2.54
CA VAL A 23 -13.29 -7.53 -1.94
C VAL A 23 -12.66 -8.90 -2.08
N TYR A 24 -12.70 -9.69 -1.01
CA TYR A 24 -12.40 -11.11 -1.07
C TYR A 24 -13.57 -11.83 -1.77
N ASN A 25 -13.70 -11.66 -3.09
CA ASN A 25 -14.60 -12.48 -3.89
C ASN A 25 -13.75 -13.33 -4.83
N TRP A 26 -13.84 -14.64 -4.65
CA TRP A 26 -13.09 -15.65 -5.39
C TRP A 26 -13.37 -15.53 -6.89
N SER A 27 -12.45 -14.90 -7.62
CA SER A 27 -12.47 -14.92 -9.08
C SER A 27 -11.76 -16.21 -9.54
N PRO A 28 -12.40 -17.11 -10.32
CA PRO A 28 -11.91 -18.45 -10.65
C PRO A 28 -10.51 -18.51 -11.27
N ASN A 29 -9.99 -17.38 -11.76
CA ASN A 29 -8.73 -17.31 -12.49
C ASN A 29 -7.58 -16.62 -11.72
N GLY A 30 -7.76 -16.16 -10.47
CA GLY A 30 -6.68 -15.56 -9.67
C GLY A 30 -5.99 -14.32 -10.28
N LEU A 31 -6.51 -13.83 -11.41
CA LEU A 31 -6.04 -12.69 -12.21
C LEU A 31 -7.03 -11.55 -12.04
N GLY A 32 -7.11 -11.04 -10.83
CA GLY A 32 -8.03 -9.98 -10.46
C GLY A 32 -7.32 -8.91 -9.65
N GLY A 33 -6.17 -8.43 -10.12
CA GLY A 33 -5.39 -7.49 -9.34
C GLY A 33 -5.90 -6.06 -9.49
N VAL A 34 -5.98 -5.32 -8.38
CA VAL A 34 -6.08 -3.85 -8.43
C VAL A 34 -4.67 -3.28 -8.31
N THR A 35 -4.27 -2.48 -9.29
CA THR A 35 -3.03 -1.68 -9.24
C THR A 35 -3.41 -0.22 -9.23
N VAL A 36 -3.06 0.49 -8.16
CA VAL A 36 -3.16 1.95 -8.08
C VAL A 36 -1.74 2.50 -8.15
N GLN A 37 -1.42 3.18 -9.24
CA GLN A 37 -0.14 3.86 -9.43
C GLN A 37 -0.40 5.33 -9.67
N GLY A 38 0.35 6.19 -8.99
CA GLY A 38 0.17 7.63 -9.14
C GLY A 38 1.14 8.47 -8.31
N ASN A 39 0.91 9.78 -8.34
CA ASN A 39 1.70 10.73 -7.55
C ASN A 39 1.23 10.72 -6.10
N VAL A 40 2.19 10.67 -5.18
CA VAL A 40 1.96 10.77 -3.75
C VAL A 40 1.71 12.22 -3.38
N ASN A 41 0.65 12.48 -2.61
CA ASN A 41 0.33 13.82 -2.12
C ASN A 41 -0.17 13.78 -0.68
N GLY A 42 -0.22 14.95 -0.03
CA GLY A 42 -0.83 15.09 1.30
C GLY A 42 -0.17 14.24 2.38
N ILE A 43 1.15 14.07 2.30
CA ILE A 43 1.92 13.27 3.27
C ILE A 43 1.78 13.88 4.66
N SER A 44 1.39 13.06 5.63
CA SER A 44 1.33 13.39 7.05
C SER A 44 2.00 12.26 7.83
N MET A 45 2.99 12.62 8.64
CA MET A 45 3.66 11.70 9.56
C MET A 45 3.48 12.20 10.99
N ARG A 46 3.04 11.31 11.87
CA ARG A 46 2.89 11.59 13.30
C ARG A 46 3.46 10.44 14.10
N GLN A 47 4.07 10.74 15.24
CA GLN A 47 4.53 9.74 16.19
C GLN A 47 3.82 9.98 17.52
N ASP A 48 3.33 8.92 18.15
CA ASP A 48 2.78 9.01 19.50
C ASP A 48 3.87 8.88 20.58
N LYS A 49 3.46 9.04 21.84
CA LYS A 49 4.35 8.91 23.01
C LYS A 49 4.91 7.50 23.21
N ASP A 50 4.25 6.50 22.65
CA ASP A 50 4.59 5.07 22.76
C ASP A 50 5.53 4.65 21.61
N GLY A 51 5.85 5.58 20.71
CA GLY A 51 6.76 5.40 19.59
C GLY A 51 6.11 4.84 18.33
N ASN A 52 4.77 4.67 18.31
CA ASN A 52 4.06 4.25 17.10
C ASN A 52 4.06 5.37 16.08
N VAL A 53 4.30 5.03 14.83
CA VAL A 53 4.34 5.99 13.72
C VAL A 53 3.11 5.81 12.84
N TYR A 54 2.39 6.91 12.65
CA TYR A 54 1.23 7.02 11.77
C TYR A 54 1.67 7.80 10.52
N TYR A 55 1.66 7.13 9.37
CA TYR A 55 2.07 7.70 8.10
C TYR A 55 0.92 7.62 7.09
N ASN A 56 0.39 8.77 6.71
CA ASN A 56 -0.77 8.90 5.83
C ASN A 56 -0.39 9.65 4.57
N TYR A 57 -0.89 9.22 3.43
CA TYR A 57 -0.71 9.91 2.16
C TYR A 57 -1.80 9.52 1.17
N GLY A 58 -2.05 10.39 0.19
CA GLY A 58 -2.86 10.06 -0.98
C GLY A 58 -1.98 9.59 -2.13
N ILE A 59 -2.54 8.75 -2.99
CA ILE A 59 -2.01 8.41 -4.31
C ILE A 59 -3.04 8.88 -5.33
N ASN A 60 -2.66 9.83 -6.18
CA ASN A 60 -3.46 10.24 -7.34
C ASN A 60 -2.96 9.52 -8.59
N GLY A 61 -3.63 8.42 -8.94
CA GLY A 61 -3.45 7.77 -10.23
C GLY A 61 -4.30 8.39 -11.33
N ILE A 62 -4.02 8.00 -12.57
CA ILE A 62 -4.69 8.50 -13.77
C ILE A 62 -6.16 8.06 -13.82
N ALA A 63 -6.45 6.82 -13.41
CA ALA A 63 -7.79 6.24 -13.45
C ALA A 63 -8.44 6.12 -12.07
N VAL A 64 -7.62 5.98 -11.02
CA VAL A 64 -8.05 5.65 -9.66
C VAL A 64 -7.17 6.40 -8.67
N SER A 65 -7.77 6.93 -7.60
CA SER A 65 -7.03 7.52 -6.48
C SER A 65 -7.32 6.75 -5.20
N ALA A 66 -6.37 6.72 -4.27
CA ALA A 66 -6.53 6.05 -2.98
C ALA A 66 -5.85 6.82 -1.86
N THR A 67 -6.42 6.76 -0.67
CA THR A 67 -5.75 7.21 0.55
C THR A 67 -5.13 6.00 1.24
N VAL A 68 -3.84 6.11 1.57
CA VAL A 68 -3.10 5.07 2.28
C VAL A 68 -2.80 5.56 3.70
N SER A 69 -3.03 4.68 4.66
CA SER A 69 -2.74 4.91 6.08
C SER A 69 -1.89 3.76 6.60
N ILE A 70 -0.69 4.08 7.07
CA ILE A 70 0.27 3.13 7.62
C ILE A 70 0.41 3.39 9.10
N VAL A 71 0.35 2.33 9.90
CA VAL A 71 0.66 2.34 11.33
C VAL A 71 1.84 1.40 11.55
N LEU A 72 2.97 1.94 11.98
CA LEU A 72 4.16 1.20 12.37
C LEU A 72 4.19 1.11 13.90
N THR A 73 4.28 -0.12 14.40
CA THR A 73 4.34 -0.40 15.84
C THR A 73 5.70 0.00 16.41
N GLY A 74 5.69 0.85 17.44
CA GLY A 74 6.89 1.39 18.08
C GLY A 74 7.83 0.28 18.57
N GLY A 75 9.13 0.48 18.34
CA GLY A 75 10.16 -0.50 18.72
C GLY A 75 10.22 -1.77 17.85
N THR A 76 9.42 -1.86 16.79
CA THR A 76 9.42 -2.99 15.83
C THR A 76 9.40 -2.47 14.40
N ASN A 77 9.50 -3.39 13.42
CA ASN A 77 9.20 -3.12 12.02
C ASN A 77 7.82 -3.65 11.60
N GLN A 78 6.95 -4.02 12.54
CA GLN A 78 5.60 -4.49 12.23
C GLN A 78 4.72 -3.31 11.84
N ALA A 79 4.08 -3.41 10.68
CA ALA A 79 3.23 -2.36 10.15
C ALA A 79 1.89 -2.88 9.65
N SER A 80 0.86 -2.06 9.84
CA SER A 80 -0.47 -2.24 9.27
C SER A 80 -0.72 -1.14 8.24
N VAL A 81 -1.16 -1.50 7.04
CA VAL A 81 -1.44 -0.60 5.94
C VAL A 81 -2.91 -0.72 5.57
N THR A 82 -3.68 0.35 5.73
CA THR A 82 -5.06 0.46 5.25
C THR A 82 -5.09 1.32 3.99
N ILE A 83 -5.66 0.77 2.92
CA ILE A 83 -5.88 1.43 1.65
C ILE A 83 -7.36 1.71 1.50
N ASN A 84 -7.72 2.97 1.29
CA ASN A 84 -9.06 3.42 1.00
C ASN A 84 -9.14 3.96 -0.44
N PRO A 85 -9.57 3.15 -1.41
CA PRO A 85 -9.79 3.59 -2.79
C PRO A 85 -11.02 4.49 -2.93
N ASN A 86 -10.94 5.49 -3.82
CA ASN A 86 -12.04 6.43 -4.05
C ASN A 86 -13.22 5.86 -4.89
N PHE A 87 -13.09 4.66 -5.44
CA PHE A 87 -14.03 4.11 -6.43
C PHE A 87 -14.94 2.98 -5.92
N SER A 88 -14.55 2.26 -4.86
CA SER A 88 -15.27 1.05 -4.43
C SER A 88 -15.87 1.12 -3.03
N GLY A 89 -15.56 2.16 -2.23
CA GLY A 89 -16.00 2.28 -0.84
C GLY A 89 -15.49 1.18 0.11
N ASN A 90 -14.75 0.19 -0.43
CA ASN A 90 -14.20 -0.93 0.30
C ASN A 90 -12.75 -0.65 0.68
N THR A 91 -12.44 -0.77 1.97
CA THR A 91 -11.08 -0.62 2.47
C THR A 91 -10.36 -1.97 2.49
N LEU A 92 -9.08 -1.96 2.14
CA LEU A 92 -8.20 -3.12 2.28
C LEU A 92 -7.16 -2.84 3.35
N THR A 93 -7.09 -3.70 4.37
CA THR A 93 -6.04 -3.66 5.38
C THR A 93 -5.08 -4.82 5.18
N MET A 94 -3.79 -4.51 5.08
CA MET A 94 -2.70 -5.48 5.00
C MET A 94 -1.80 -5.33 6.22
N ASN A 95 -1.40 -6.45 6.84
CA ASN A 95 -0.46 -6.46 7.95
C ASN A 95 0.83 -7.14 7.48
N GLY A 96 1.97 -6.58 7.86
CA GLY A 96 3.26 -7.09 7.43
C GLY A 96 4.42 -6.39 8.15
N TYR A 97 5.58 -6.40 7.48
CA TYR A 97 6.80 -5.77 7.97
C TYR A 97 7.20 -4.62 7.04
N LEU A 98 7.48 -3.46 7.62
CA LEU A 98 8.02 -2.32 6.89
C LEU A 98 9.54 -2.49 6.78
N VAL A 99 10.04 -2.50 5.55
CA VAL A 99 11.47 -2.61 5.26
C VAL A 99 11.90 -1.44 4.36
N PRO A 100 13.15 -0.96 4.49
CA PRO A 100 13.71 0.00 3.55
C PRO A 100 13.59 -0.49 2.11
N TYR A 101 13.38 0.43 1.16
CA TYR A 101 13.20 0.08 -0.25
C TYR A 101 14.38 -0.74 -0.81
N ASN A 102 15.61 -0.39 -0.44
CA ASN A 102 16.84 -1.08 -0.81
C ASN A 102 17.02 -2.47 -0.16
N GLU A 103 16.22 -2.80 0.85
CA GLU A 103 16.24 -4.09 1.56
C GLU A 103 15.01 -4.96 1.23
N SER A 104 14.05 -4.42 0.47
CA SER A 104 12.85 -5.13 0.08
C SER A 104 13.16 -6.22 -0.96
N SER A 105 12.82 -7.47 -0.63
CA SER A 105 12.82 -8.59 -1.58
C SER A 105 11.54 -8.64 -2.44
N VAL A 106 10.69 -7.61 -2.35
CA VAL A 106 9.58 -7.42 -3.28
C VAL A 106 10.18 -7.07 -4.64
N PHE A 107 10.46 -8.14 -5.37
CA PHE A 107 11.00 -8.18 -6.71
C PHE A 107 10.15 -7.31 -7.64
N GLN A 108 10.63 -6.10 -7.93
CA GLN A 108 10.26 -5.43 -9.16
C GLN A 108 10.82 -6.32 -10.28
N GLY A 109 9.93 -6.94 -11.05
CA GLY A 109 10.32 -7.64 -12.26
C GLY A 109 11.27 -6.74 -13.05
N THR A 110 12.42 -7.28 -13.40
CA THR A 110 13.46 -6.61 -14.17
C THR A 110 12.86 -5.85 -15.34
N THR A 111 13.06 -4.53 -15.37
CA THR A 111 12.90 -3.73 -16.58
C THR A 111 14.00 -4.12 -17.56
N TRP A 112 13.60 -4.67 -18.71
CA TRP A 112 14.45 -4.78 -19.90
C TRP A 112 14.20 -3.57 -20.80
#